data_AF-A0A221MFS4-F1
#
_entry.id   AF-A0A221MFS4-F1
#
_cell.length_a   1.000
_cell.length_b   1.000
_cell.length_c   1.000
_cell.angle_alpha   90.00
_cell.angle_beta   90.00
_cell.angle_gamma   90.00
#
_symmetry.space_group_name_H-M   'P 1'
#
loop_
_entity.id
_entity.type
_entity.pdbx_description
1 polymer ?
#
loop_
_entity_poly.entity_id
_entity_poly.type
_entity_poly.pdbx_seq_one_letter_code
_entity_poly.pdbx_strand_id
1 'polypeptide(L)' 'MSYKKPVQYYGLKDFSDFVKEEGMKYSTRELSVYKSRDLLPDPEVMIGERAGWTKEQIDDWVNQVKLKGMRNYRQ' A
#
# COMPACT_ATOMS: atom_id res chain seq x y z
N MET A 1 12.75 -0.92 -30.43
CA MET A 1 13.15 -0.62 -29.03
C MET A 1 11.90 -0.70 -28.18
N SER A 2 11.86 -1.57 -27.17
CA SER A 2 10.71 -1.65 -26.26
C SER A 2 10.84 -0.52 -25.24
N TYR A 3 9.99 0.50 -25.34
CA TYR A 3 9.94 1.59 -24.37
C TYR A 3 9.32 1.03 -23.09
N LYS A 4 10.13 0.75 -22.08
CA LYS A 4 9.61 0.48 -20.73
C LYS A 4 8.89 1.74 -20.26
N LYS A 5 7.60 1.61 -19.95
CA LYS A 5 6.84 2.71 -19.35
C LYS A 5 7.54 3.13 -18.06
N PRO A 6 7.63 4.43 -17.75
CA PRO A 6 8.15 4.87 -16.46
C PRO A 6 7.30 4.26 -15.35
N VAL A 7 7.93 3.53 -14.45
CA VAL A 7 7.29 2.99 -13.25
C VAL A 7 7.23 4.10 -12.22
N GLN A 8 6.03 4.41 -11.72
CA GLN A 8 5.84 5.41 -10.69
C GLN A 8 5.77 4.74 -9.31
N TYR A 9 6.56 5.28 -8.38
CA TYR A 9 6.59 4.83 -7.00
C TYR A 9 5.94 5.85 -6.08
N TYR A 10 5.19 5.34 -5.11
CA TYR A 10 4.34 6.09 -4.20
C TYR A 10 4.83 5.92 -2.77
N GLY A 11 4.86 7.01 -2.01
CA GLY A 11 5.27 6.97 -0.60
C GLY A 11 4.11 6.66 0.34
N LEU A 12 4.39 6.61 1.65
CA LEU A 12 3.35 6.36 2.68
C LEU A 12 2.20 7.38 2.66
N LYS A 13 2.45 8.62 2.22
CA LYS A 13 1.39 9.63 2.10
C LYS A 13 0.42 9.24 1.00
N ASP A 14 0.94 9.00 -0.20
CA ASP A 14 0.16 8.59 -1.37
C ASP A 14 -0.57 7.26 -1.11
N PHE A 15 0.11 6.31 -0.46
CA PHE A 15 -0.49 5.06 0.02
C PHE A 15 -1.73 5.34 0.88
N SER A 16 -1.60 6.21 1.88
CA SER A 16 -2.74 6.58 2.74
C SER A 16 -3.88 7.22 1.94
N ASP A 17 -3.55 8.04 0.95
CA ASP A 17 -4.56 8.73 0.15
C ASP A 17 -5.31 7.75 -0.78
N PHE A 18 -4.62 6.82 -1.44
CA PHE A 18 -5.27 5.76 -2.22
C PHE A 18 -6.15 4.84 -1.36
N VAL A 19 -5.68 4.50 -0.17
CA VAL A 19 -6.45 3.66 0.76
C VAL A 19 -7.73 4.35 1.22
N LYS A 20 -7.72 5.69 1.37
CA LYS A 20 -8.92 6.49 1.67
C LYS A 20 -9.90 6.56 0.51
N GLU A 21 -9.41 6.68 -0.73
CA GLU A 21 -10.25 6.62 -1.93
C GLU A 21 -11.03 5.30 -2.01
N GLU A 22 -10.40 4.22 -1.54
CA GLU A 22 -10.99 2.88 -1.47
C GLU A 22 -11.94 2.66 -0.27
N GLY A 23 -12.23 3.72 0.50
CA GLY A 23 -13.17 3.73 1.62
C GLY A 23 -12.56 3.32 2.96
N MET A 24 -11.24 3.13 3.05
CA MET A 24 -10.57 2.73 4.28
C MET A 24 -9.89 3.91 4.97
N LYS A 25 -10.00 3.99 6.30
CA LYS A 25 -9.47 5.13 7.07
C LYS A 25 -8.14 4.78 7.71
N TYR A 26 -7.08 4.74 6.90
CA TYR A 26 -5.71 4.62 7.40
C TYR A 26 -4.96 5.95 7.24
N SER A 27 -4.38 6.42 8.33
CA SER A 27 -3.48 7.56 8.34
C SER A 27 -2.06 7.15 7.95
N THR A 28 -1.26 8.11 7.49
CA THR A 28 0.18 7.90 7.20
C THR A 28 0.93 7.35 8.42
N ARG A 29 0.54 7.74 9.64
CA ARG A 29 1.15 7.25 10.88
C ARG A 29 0.83 5.78 11.12
N GLU A 30 -0.42 5.37 10.94
CA GLU A 30 -0.82 3.97 11.06
C GLU A 30 -0.10 3.10 10.02
N LEU A 31 -0.01 3.56 8.77
CA LEU A 31 0.73 2.86 7.73
C LEU A 31 2.23 2.77 8.02
N SER A 32 2.82 3.79 8.63
CA SER A 32 4.21 3.73 9.10
C SER A 32 4.42 2.65 10.17
N VAL A 33 3.49 2.55 11.12
CA VAL A 33 3.51 1.48 12.13
C VAL A 33 3.32 0.11 11.48
N TYR A 34 2.42 -0.01 10.51
CA TYR A 34 2.19 -1.27 9.78
C TYR A 34 3.44 -1.68 9.00
N LYS A 35 4.12 -0.73 8.36
CA LYS A 35 5.42 -0.97 7.73
C LYS A 35 6.44 -1.53 8.72
N SER A 36 6.56 -0.94 9.91
CA SER A 36 7.51 -1.41 10.94
C SER A 36 7.17 -2.78 11.55
N ARG A 37 5.96 -3.29 11.28
CA ARG A 37 5.45 -4.58 11.77
C ARG A 37 5.30 -5.60 10.64
N ASP A 38 5.83 -5.30 9.46
CA ASP A 38 5.73 -6.15 8.26
C ASP A 38 4.28 -6.50 7.89
N LEU A 39 3.36 -5.55 8.14
CA LEU A 39 1.93 -5.65 7.80
C LEU A 39 1.58 -4.97 6.47
N LEU A 40 2.54 -4.24 5.89
CA LEU A 40 2.48 -3.72 4.52
C LEU A 40 3.30 -4.64 3.59
N PRO A 41 3.02 -4.64 2.27
CA PRO A 41 3.92 -5.29 1.33
C PRO A 41 5.33 -4.68 1.42
N ASP A 42 6.35 -5.47 1.11
CA ASP A 42 7.71 -4.98 1.00
C ASP A 42 7.79 -3.89 -0.09
N PRO A 43 8.44 -2.75 0.18
CA PRO A 43 8.59 -1.72 -0.84
C PRO A 43 9.47 -2.21 -1.99
N GLU A 44 9.05 -1.96 -3.23
CA GLU A 44 9.86 -2.27 -4.42
C GLU A 44 11.14 -1.43 -4.48
N VAL A 45 11.10 -0.21 -3.92
CA VAL A 45 12.24 0.69 -3.94
C VAL A 45 12.41 1.42 -2.61
N MET A 46 13.66 1.71 -2.28
CA MET A 46 14.05 2.63 -1.23
C MET A 46 14.71 3.86 -1.88
N ILE A 47 14.10 5.03 -1.74
CA ILE A 47 14.65 6.31 -2.20
C ILE A 47 15.18 7.05 -0.97
N GLY A 48 16.46 6.83 -0.67
CA GLY A 48 17.04 7.18 0.63
C GLY A 48 16.35 6.39 1.73
N GLU A 49 15.83 7.08 2.75
CA GLU A 49 15.07 6.46 3.85
C GLU A 49 13.58 6.23 3.53
N ARG A 50 13.11 6.72 2.38
CA ARG A 50 11.69 6.65 1.99
C ARG A 50 11.42 5.37 1.21
N ALA A 51 10.48 4.58 1.71
CA ALA A 51 9.94 3.42 1.02
C ALA A 51 8.98 3.85 -0.11
N GLY A 52 9.08 3.19 -1.24
CA GLY A 52 8.25 3.39 -2.41
C GLY A 52 7.58 2.08 -2.84
N TRP A 53 6.28 2.18 -3.11
CA TRP A 53 5.45 1.07 -3.61
C TRP A 53 4.90 1.41 -4.98
N THR A 54 4.66 0.40 -5.81
CA THR A 54 3.87 0.59 -7.03
C THR A 54 2.38 0.66 -6.70
N LYS A 55 1.60 1.22 -7.63
CA LYS A 55 0.14 1.27 -7.48
C LYS A 55 -0.46 -0.13 -7.33
N GLU A 56 0.06 -1.10 -8.08
CA GLU A 56 -0.34 -2.51 -8.04
C GLU A 56 -0.15 -3.12 -6.63
N GLN A 57 1.01 -2.92 -5.99
CA GLN A 57 1.24 -3.38 -4.62
C GLN A 57 0.23 -2.81 -3.61
N ILE A 58 -0.13 -1.53 -3.78
CA ILE A 58 -1.10 -0.85 -2.90
C ILE A 58 -2.48 -1.44 -3.10
N ASP A 59 -2.92 -1.58 -4.35
CA ASP A 59 -4.24 -2.10 -4.71
C ASP A 59 -4.40 -3.57 -4.29
N ASP A 60 -3.36 -4.38 -4.44
CA ASP A 60 -3.34 -5.77 -3.98
C ASP A 60 -3.48 -5.87 -2.46
N TRP A 61 -2.74 -5.04 -1.72
CA TRP A 61 -2.86 -5.00 -0.27
C TRP A 61 -4.27 -4.56 0.17
N VAL A 62 -4.83 -3.52 -0.47
CA VAL A 62 -6.20 -3.05 -0.24
C VAL A 62 -7.20 -4.21 -0.42
N ASN A 63 -7.09 -4.95 -1.51
CA ASN A 63 -7.95 -6.08 -1.81
C ASN A 63 -7.82 -7.19 -0.75
N GLN A 64 -6.60 -7.50 -0.33
CA GLN A 64 -6.36 -8.48 0.74
C GLN A 64 -6.98 -8.05 2.07
N VAL A 65 -6.86 -6.78 2.45
CA VAL A 65 -7.46 -6.24 3.69
C VAL A 65 -8.97 -6.30 3.62
N LYS A 66 -9.59 -5.90 2.50
CA LYS A 66 -11.04 -5.99 2.27
C LYS A 66 -11.53 -7.45 2.38
N LEU A 67 -10.82 -8.40 1.77
CA LEU A 67 -11.14 -9.83 1.85
C LEU A 67 -10.99 -10.42 3.26
N LYS A 68 -9.94 -10.03 3.99
CA LYS A 68 -9.76 -10.44 5.40
C LYS A 68 -10.86 -9.88 6.28
N GLY A 69 -11.25 -8.62 6.07
CA GLY A 69 -12.39 -7.99 6.74
C GLY A 69 -13.69 -8.77 6.50
N MET A 70 -13.96 -9.16 5.24
CA MET A 70 -15.17 -9.94 4.88
C MET A 70 -15.21 -11.35 5.50
N ARG A 71 -14.06 -12.02 5.66
CA ARG A 71 -13.99 -13.35 6.27
C ARG A 71 -14.39 -13.37 7.74
N ASN A 72 -14.16 -12.27 8.47
CA ASN A 72 -14.50 -12.17 9.89
C ASN A 72 -16.00 -11.95 10.16
N TYR A 73 -16.83 -11.66 9.14
CA TYR A 73 -18.29 -11.51 9.28
C TYR A 73 -19.08 -12.80 8.96
N ARG A 74 -18.41 -13.91 8.64
CA ARG A 74 -19.05 -15.20 8.30
C ARG A 74 -18.98 -16.25 9.41
N GLN A 75 -18.64 -15.87 10.64
CA GLN A 75 -18.74 -16.74 11.81
C GLN A 75 -19.97 -16.40 12.64
#